data_AF-A0A2E0FHQ9-F1
#
_entry.id   AF-A0A2E0FHQ9-F1
#
_cell.length_a   1.000
_cell.length_b   1.000
_cell.length_c   1.000
_cell.angle_alpha   90.00
_cell.angle_beta   90.00
_cell.angle_gamma   90.00
#
_symmetry.space_group_name_H-M   'P 1'
#
loop_
_entity.id
_entity.type
_entity.pdbx_description
1 polymer ?
#
loop_
_entity_poly.entity_id
_entity_poly.type
_entity_poly.pdbx_seq_one_letter_code
_entity_poly.pdbx_strand_id
1 'polypeptide(L)' 'MSRSKNGFYESNGKLYPKTPEYLERKRMNQQAYRERQKKANQAEITLWVHKSNVEKLRDFAKTLV' A
#
# COMPACT_ATOMS: atom_id res chain seq x y z
N MET A 1 -3.50 -30.78 0.87
CA MET A 1 -3.04 -29.59 1.63
C MET A 1 -1.52 -29.51 1.51
N SER A 2 -1.01 -28.52 0.77
CA SER A 2 0.42 -28.40 0.45
C SER A 2 1.25 -28.16 1.72
N ARG A 3 2.22 -29.04 1.98
CA ARG A 3 3.22 -28.88 3.06
C ARG A 3 3.88 -27.51 2.92
N SER A 4 3.80 -26.71 3.99
CA SER A 4 4.37 -25.38 4.01
C SER A 4 5.88 -25.43 3.70
N LYS A 5 6.32 -24.74 2.63
CA LYS A 5 7.73 -24.45 2.31
C LYS A 5 8.28 -23.41 3.32
N ASN A 6 8.30 -23.75 4.61
CA ASN A 6 8.67 -22.81 5.68
C ASN A 6 10.12 -22.31 5.55
N GLY A 7 11.02 -23.07 4.93
CA GLY A 7 12.44 -22.71 4.78
C GLY A 7 12.92 -22.28 3.39
N PHE A 8 12.08 -22.38 2.34
CA PHE A 8 12.53 -22.17 0.95
C PHE A 8 11.66 -21.14 0.23
N TYR A 9 12.26 -20.32 -0.63
CA TYR A 9 11.55 -19.47 -1.59
C TYR A 9 11.71 -20.04 -3.00
N GLU A 10 10.72 -19.80 -3.85
CA GLU A 10 10.71 -20.28 -5.23
C GLU A 10 11.14 -19.16 -6.17
N SER A 11 12.04 -19.46 -7.10
CA SER A 11 12.48 -18.55 -8.16
C SER A 11 12.81 -19.37 -9.41
N ASN A 12 12.25 -19.01 -10.56
CA ASN A 12 12.44 -19.71 -11.84
C ASN A 12 12.20 -21.24 -11.76
N GLY A 13 11.18 -21.66 -11.01
CA GLY A 13 10.86 -23.08 -10.81
C GLY A 13 11.82 -23.86 -9.90
N LYS A 14 12.82 -23.19 -9.30
CA LYS A 14 13.77 -23.78 -8.35
C LYS A 14 13.52 -23.29 -6.93
N LEU A 15 13.78 -24.15 -5.95
CA LEU A 15 13.67 -23.83 -4.53
C LEU A 15 15.03 -23.44 -3.96
N TYR A 16 15.09 -22.26 -3.38
CA TYR A 16 16.28 -21.70 -2.73
C TYR A 16 16.03 -21.56 -1.23
N PRO A 17 17.01 -21.90 -0.37
CA PRO A 17 16.86 -21.71 1.06
C PRO A 17 16.71 -20.22 1.37
N LYS A 18 15.80 -19.90 2.29
CA LYS A 18 15.64 -18.54 2.82
C LYS A 18 16.79 -18.26 3.78
N THR A 19 17.83 -17.59 3.31
CA THR A 19 18.90 -17.08 4.16
C THR A 19 18.39 -15.93 5.05
N PRO A 20 19.05 -15.63 6.18
CA PRO A 20 18.73 -14.45 6.99
C PRO A 20 18.69 -13.16 6.15
N GLU A 21 19.66 -12.96 5.27
CA GLU A 21 19.72 -11.82 4.34
C GLU A 21 18.49 -11.73 3.42
N TYR A 22 18.02 -12.87 2.90
CA TYR A 22 16.81 -12.92 2.07
C TYR A 22 15.57 -12.52 2.88
N LEU A 23 15.46 -12.99 4.13
CA LEU A 23 14.36 -12.64 5.02
C LEU A 23 14.37 -11.15 5.35
N GLU A 24 15.54 -10.58 5.63
CA GLU A 24 15.71 -9.14 5.88
C GLU A 24 15.34 -8.31 4.65
N ARG A 25 15.87 -8.66 3.48
CA ARG A 25 15.50 -8.00 2.22
C ARG A 25 14.01 -8.07 1.94
N LYS A 26 13.38 -9.22 2.21
CA LYS A 26 11.93 -9.38 2.06
C LYS A 26 11.15 -8.47 3.03
N ARG A 27 11.58 -8.36 4.29
CA ARG A 27 10.98 -7.46 5.29
C ARG A 27 11.11 -6.00 4.86
N MET A 28 12.30 -5.57 4.44
CA MET A 28 12.56 -4.21 3.96
C MET A 28 11.70 -3.87 2.75
N ASN A 29 11.62 -4.77 1.76
CA ASN A 29 10.77 -4.56 0.60
C ASN A 29 9.28 -4.48 0.96
N GLN A 30 8.83 -5.31 1.91
CA GLN A 30 7.45 -5.27 2.39
C GLN A 30 7.15 -3.97 3.13
N GLN A 31 8.08 -3.48 3.93
CA GLN A 31 7.95 -2.20 4.62
C GLN A 31 7.92 -1.03 3.63
N ALA A 32 8.85 -0.98 2.69
CA ALA A 32 8.88 0.04 1.64
C ALA A 32 7.58 0.04 0.81
N TYR A 33 7.03 -1.13 0.50
CA TYR A 33 5.74 -1.24 -0.18
C TYR A 33 4.60 -0.65 0.66
N ARG A 34 4.54 -0.96 1.96
CA ARG A 34 3.53 -0.41 2.87
C ARG A 34 3.63 1.11 2.99
N GLU A 35 4.84 1.66 3.08
CA GLU A 35 5.06 3.10 3.16
C GLU A 35 4.61 3.82 1.87
N ARG A 36 4.88 3.23 0.70
CA ARG A 36 4.37 3.75 -0.58
C ARG A 36 2.84 3.74 -0.62
N GLN A 37 2.21 2.65 -0.18
CA GLN A 37 0.75 2.54 -0.10
C GLN A 37 0.15 3.57 0.86
N LYS A 38 0.74 3.77 2.05
CA LYS A 38 0.29 4.81 2.99
C LYS A 38 0.35 6.20 2.38
N LYS A 39 1.43 6.54 1.66
CA LYS A 39 1.56 7.84 0.98
C LYS A 39 0.54 8.01 -0.15
N ALA A 40 0.31 6.97 -0.95
CA ALA A 40 -0.70 6.99 -2.02
C ALA A 40 -2.12 7.18 -1.46
N ASN A 41 -2.48 6.39 -0.44
CA ASN A 41 -3.78 6.49 0.20
C ASN A 41 -4.00 7.85 0.86
N GLN A 42 -2.96 8.42 1.49
CA GLN A 42 -3.06 9.75 2.09
C GLN A 42 -3.35 10.83 1.04
N ALA A 43 -2.69 10.77 -0.12
CA ALA A 43 -2.93 11.72 -1.20
C ALA A 43 -4.35 11.59 -1.77
N GLU A 44 -4.85 10.36 -1.92
CA GLU A 44 -6.22 10.09 -2.37
C GLU A 44 -7.27 10.63 -1.39
N ILE A 45 -7.08 10.40 -0.08
CA ILE A 45 -7.97 10.94 0.97
C ILE A 45 -7.98 12.46 0.93
N THR A 46 -6.81 13.11 0.83
CA THR A 46 -6.71 14.57 0.78
C THR A 46 -7.44 15.14 -0.45
N LEU A 47 -7.29 14.51 -1.62
CA LEU A 47 -8.03 14.88 -2.83
C LEU A 47 -9.55 14.73 -2.66
N TRP A 48 -10.00 13.63 -2.06
CA TRP A 48 -11.43 13.39 -1.80
C TRP A 48 -12.03 14.42 -0.83
N VAL A 49 -11.34 14.71 0.28
CA VAL A 49 -11.76 15.73 1.25
C VAL A 49 -11.81 17.11 0.59
N HIS A 50 -10.80 17.47 -0.20
CA HIS A 50 -10.77 18.76 -0.89
C HIS A 50 -11.95 18.90 -1.86
N LYS A 51 -12.23 17.87 -2.66
CA LYS A 51 -13.37 17.85 -3.58
C LYS A 51 -14.71 17.99 -2.85
N SER A 52 -14.92 17.22 -1.78
CA SER A 52 -16.11 17.32 -0.93
C SER A 52 -16.28 18.72 -0.34
N ASN A 53 -15.20 19.36 0.11
CA ASN A 53 -15.27 20.71 0.67
C ASN A 53 -15.60 21.78 -0.39
N VAL A 54 -15.06 21.65 -1.61
CA VAL A 54 -15.41 22.53 -2.72
C VAL A 54 -16.89 22.39 -3.10
N GLU A 55 -17.43 21.17 -3.13
CA GLU A 55 -18.86 20.93 -3.39
C GLU A 55 -19.74 21.59 -2.31
N LYS A 56 -19.39 21.43 -1.03
CA LYS A 56 -20.11 22.09 0.09
C LYS A 56 -20.08 23.60 0.00
N LEU A 57 -18.93 24.20 -0.33
CA LEU A 57 -18.80 25.65 -0.51
C LEU A 57 -19.64 26.15 -1.68
N ARG A 58 -19.69 25.40 -2.78
CA ARG A 58 -20.53 25.72 -3.93
C ARG A 58 -22.01 25.70 -3.59
N ASP A 59 -22.46 24.71 -2.83
CA ASP A 59 -23.87 24.62 -2.44
C ASP A 59 -24.26 25.71 -1.44
N PHE A 60 -23.36 26.07 -0.51
CA PHE A 60 -23.56 27.23 0.37
C PHE A 60 -23.68 28.54 -0.43
N ALA A 61 -22.83 28.75 -1.45
CA ALA A 61 -22.92 29.94 -2.29
C ALA A 61 -24.25 30.06 -3.05
N LYS A 62 -24.87 28.94 -3.45
CA LYS A 62 -26.20 28.94 -4.09
C LYS A 62 -27.32 29.35 -3.14
N THR A 63 -27.15 29.16 -1.83
CA THR A 63 -28.17 29.53 -0.82
C THR A 63 -28.13 31.01 -0.43
N LEU A 64 -27.10 31.75 -0.85
CA LEU A 64 -26.94 33.18 -0.58
C LEU A 64 -27.48 34.10 -1.70
N VAL A 65 -28.03 33.50 -2.77
CA VAL A 65 -28.70 34.17 -3.91
C VAL A 65 -30.18 33.85 -3.84
#